data_AF-A0A6I1DUR4-F1
#
_entry.id   AF-A0A6I1DUR4-F1
#
_cell.length_a   1.000
_cell.length_b   1.000
_cell.length_c   1.000
_cell.angle_alpha   90.00
_cell.angle_beta   90.00
_cell.angle_gamma   90.00
#
_symmetry.space_group_name_H-M   'P 1'
#
loop_
_entity.id
_entity.type
_entity.pdbx_description
1 polymer ?
#
loop_
_entity_poly.entity_id
_entity_poly.type
_entity_poly.pdbx_seq_one_letter_code
_entity_poly.pdbx_strand_id
1 'polypeptide(L)'
;EPDYFARLRPVMPVPVYFDCAYNQMRFPVERMKYTLQFADPRLARMAADQCEQEMATIKLPPPLLGQVRRIILGGGGRFPGVEEVAGELHMSSRTLKRK
;
A
#
# COMPACT_ATOMS: atom_id res chain seq x y z
N GLU A 1 -27.57 -2.11 4.73
CA GLU A 1 -26.91 -2.53 5.98
C GLU A 1 -26.87 -4.06 6.03
N PRO A 2 -25.81 -4.71 6.53
CA PRO A 2 -25.72 -6.17 6.61
C PRO A 2 -26.58 -6.80 7.71
N ASP A 3 -27.13 -7.99 7.45
CA ASP A 3 -28.04 -8.71 8.37
C ASP A 3 -27.42 -9.01 9.74
N TYR A 4 -26.11 -9.25 9.78
CA TYR A 4 -25.40 -9.54 11.04
C TYR A 4 -25.33 -8.32 11.98
N PHE A 5 -25.46 -7.10 11.46
CA PHE A 5 -25.25 -5.89 12.25
C PHE A 5 -26.34 -5.70 13.32
N ALA A 6 -27.54 -6.24 13.11
CA ALA A 6 -28.60 -6.22 14.11
C ALA A 6 -28.16 -6.79 15.48
N ARG A 7 -27.28 -7.81 15.47
CA ARG A 7 -26.73 -8.43 16.68
C ARG A 7 -25.64 -7.58 17.34
N LEU A 8 -24.96 -6.74 16.57
CA LEU A 8 -23.88 -5.86 17.04
C LEU A 8 -24.40 -4.50 17.50
N ARG A 9 -25.54 -4.04 16.99
CA ARG A 9 -26.13 -2.73 17.31
C ARG A 9 -26.20 -2.45 18.83
N PRO A 10 -26.61 -3.38 19.71
CA PRO A 10 -26.67 -3.12 21.15
C PRO A 10 -25.30 -2.90 21.82
N VAL A 11 -24.22 -3.43 21.25
CA VAL A 11 -22.86 -3.31 21.81
C VAL A 11 -22.06 -2.18 21.16
N MET A 12 -22.59 -1.53 20.13
CA MET A 12 -21.94 -0.39 19.49
C MET A 12 -22.22 0.88 20.29
N PRO A 13 -21.20 1.51 20.91
CA PRO A 13 -21.38 2.73 21.71
C PRO A 13 -21.55 3.99 20.86
N VAL A 14 -21.55 3.85 19.53
CA VAL A 14 -21.56 4.95 18.56
C VAL A 14 -22.45 4.62 17.36
N PRO A 15 -22.99 5.63 16.67
CA PRO A 15 -23.69 5.43 15.41
C PRO A 15 -22.77 4.78 14.35
N VAL A 16 -23.33 3.85 13.60
CA VAL A 16 -22.65 3.19 12.48
C VAL A 16 -23.48 3.40 11.23
N TYR A 17 -22.83 3.80 10.14
CA TYR A 17 -23.46 4.06 8.86
C TYR A 17 -22.91 3.09 7.83
N PHE A 18 -23.80 2.53 7.01
CA PHE A 18 -23.47 1.69 5.87
C PHE A 18 -23.76 2.44 4.57
N ASP A 19 -23.24 1.93 3.46
CA ASP A 19 -23.40 2.55 2.13
C ASP A 19 -22.73 3.94 2.02
N CYS A 20 -21.50 4.04 2.54
CA CYS A 20 -20.68 5.23 2.46
C CYS A 20 -19.54 5.02 1.45
N ALA A 21 -19.08 6.11 0.82
CA ALA A 21 -17.97 6.06 -0.15
C ALA A 21 -16.63 5.58 0.46
N TYR A 22 -16.48 5.65 1.78
CA TYR A 22 -15.25 5.30 2.50
C TYR A 22 -15.54 4.58 3.81
N ASN A 23 -14.64 3.69 4.22
CA ASN A 23 -14.61 3.09 5.55
C ASN A 23 -13.86 4.02 6.51
N GLN A 24 -14.56 4.62 7.49
CA GLN A 24 -13.98 5.63 8.37
C GLN A 24 -14.47 5.50 9.81
N MET A 25 -13.59 5.79 10.76
CA MET A 25 -13.92 6.01 12.17
C MET A 25 -13.61 7.46 12.53
N ARG A 26 -14.57 8.16 13.14
CA ARG A 26 -14.44 9.58 13.52
C ARG A 26 -14.37 9.69 15.04
N PHE A 27 -13.38 10.41 15.55
CA PHE A 27 -13.21 10.67 16.97
C PHE A 27 -12.65 12.10 17.17
N PRO A 28 -12.83 12.70 18.36
CA PRO A 28 -12.32 14.04 18.65
C PRO A 28 -10.79 14.11 18.48
N VAL A 29 -10.30 15.15 17.80
CA VAL A 29 -8.88 15.30 17.46
C VAL A 29 -7.99 15.41 18.70
N GLU A 30 -8.54 15.93 19.79
CA GLU A 30 -7.87 16.05 21.08
C GLU A 30 -7.42 14.68 21.60
N ARG A 31 -8.13 13.60 21.22
CA ARG A 31 -7.78 12.24 21.62
C ARG A 31 -6.46 11.74 21.03
N MET A 32 -5.99 12.32 19.92
CA MET A 32 -4.69 11.96 19.34
C MET A 32 -3.51 12.36 20.23
N LYS A 33 -3.73 13.24 21.22
CA LYS A 33 -2.69 13.68 22.15
C LYS A 33 -2.54 12.76 23.36
N TYR A 34 -3.47 11.82 23.57
CA TYR A 34 -3.38 10.91 24.71
C TYR A 34 -2.32 9.85 24.47
N THR A 35 -1.48 9.64 25.50
CA THR A 35 -0.52 8.54 25.53
C THR A 35 -1.28 7.23 25.69
N LEU A 36 -1.01 6.26 24.82
CA LEU A 36 -1.60 4.93 24.94
C LEU A 36 -1.07 4.25 26.21
N GLN A 37 -1.95 3.74 27.06
CA GLN A 37 -1.58 3.12 28.35
C GLN A 37 -0.65 1.91 28.20
N PHE A 38 -0.73 1.21 27.06
CA PHE A 38 0.10 0.05 26.74
C PHE A 38 1.11 0.33 25.63
N ALA A 39 1.42 1.60 25.35
CA ALA A 39 2.53 1.91 24.47
C ALA A 39 3.83 1.47 25.14
N ASP A 40 4.40 0.37 24.66
CA ASP A 40 5.79 0.05 24.94
C ASP A 40 6.67 0.95 24.04
N PRO A 41 7.36 1.96 24.60
CA PRO A 41 8.19 2.86 23.80
C PRO A 41 9.31 2.13 23.06
N ARG A 42 9.75 0.96 23.55
CA ARG A 42 10.74 0.12 22.87
C ARG A 42 10.13 -0.55 21.65
N LEU A 43 8.92 -1.11 21.77
CA LEU A 43 8.22 -1.74 20.65
C LEU A 43 7.88 -0.70 19.56
N ALA A 44 7.43 0.49 19.97
CA ALA A 44 7.19 1.59 19.03
C ALA A 44 8.47 1.99 18.28
N ARG A 45 9.61 2.04 18.98
CA ARG A 45 10.91 2.33 18.37
C ARG A 45 11.33 1.23 17.39
N MET A 46 11.23 -0.04 17.79
CA MET A 46 11.53 -1.18 16.91
C MET A 46 10.67 -1.18 15.64
N ALA A 47 9.37 -0.89 15.78
CA ALA A 47 8.47 -0.79 14.63
C ALA A 47 8.87 0.37 13.71
N ALA A 48 9.24 1.53 14.25
CA ALA A 48 9.71 2.66 13.46
C ALA A 48 11.01 2.33 12.71
N ASP A 49 12.00 1.75 13.39
CA ASP A 49 13.27 1.35 12.78
C ASP A 49 13.05 0.30 11.67
N GLN A 50 12.11 -0.63 11.85
CA GLN A 50 11.70 -1.59 10.81
C GLN A 50 11.09 -0.90 9.59
N CYS A 51 10.17 0.04 9.79
CA CYS A 51 9.60 0.80 8.68
C CYS A 51 10.66 1.61 7.92
N GLU A 52 11.63 2.19 8.62
CA GLU A 52 12.76 2.91 8.01
C GLU A 52 13.64 1.98 7.16
N GLN A 53 13.94 0.77 7.66
CA GLN A 53 14.68 -0.24 6.90
C GLN A 53 13.91 -0.69 5.65
N GLU A 54 12.61 -0.94 5.75
CA GLU A 54 11.77 -1.29 4.60
C GLU A 54 11.74 -0.15 3.58
N MET A 55 11.58 1.10 4.03
CA MET A 55 11.61 2.27 3.17
C MET A 55 12.97 2.42 2.45
N ALA A 56 14.08 2.17 3.14
CA ALA A 56 15.40 2.17 2.53
C ALA A 56 15.58 1.05 1.50
N THR A 57 14.82 -0.04 1.64
CA THR A 57 14.80 -1.17 0.70
C THR A 57 13.93 -0.87 -0.53
N ILE A 58 12.96 0.06 -0.42
CA ILE A 58 12.26 0.65 -1.55
C ILE A 58 13.24 1.54 -2.31
N LYS A 59 14.12 0.91 -3.09
CA LYS A 59 14.94 1.61 -4.07
C LYS A 59 14.00 2.23 -5.10
N LEU A 60 14.27 3.47 -5.51
CA LEU A 60 13.62 4.01 -6.71
C LEU A 60 13.76 2.96 -7.82
N PRO A 61 12.67 2.62 -8.53
CA PRO A 61 12.77 1.78 -9.70
C PRO A 61 13.90 2.31 -10.57
N PRO A 62 14.78 1.45 -11.13
CA PRO A 62 15.83 1.93 -12.01
C PRO A 62 15.21 2.79 -13.12
N PRO A 63 15.95 3.71 -13.75
CA PRO A 63 15.45 4.44 -14.91
C PRO A 63 14.83 3.47 -15.91
N LEU A 64 13.82 3.91 -16.68
CA LEU A 64 13.02 3.05 -17.55
C LEU A 64 13.88 2.08 -18.38
N LEU A 65 14.98 2.54 -18.96
CA LEU A 65 15.95 1.72 -19.69
C LEU A 65 16.56 0.59 -18.86
N GLY A 66 16.88 0.83 -17.58
CA GLY A 66 17.35 -0.18 -16.66
C GLY A 66 16.29 -1.23 -16.32
N GLN A 67 15.01 -0.83 -16.27
CA GLN A 67 13.91 -1.78 -16.08
C GLN A 67 13.71 -2.65 -17.34
N VAL A 68 13.68 -2.04 -18.53
CA VAL A 68 13.60 -2.73 -19.82
C VAL A 68 14.75 -3.71 -19.99
N ARG A 69 16.00 -3.28 -19.72
CA ARG A 69 17.18 -4.15 -19.82
C ARG A 69 17.11 -5.34 -18.87
N ARG A 70 16.64 -5.15 -17.63
CA ARG A 70 16.46 -6.24 -16.67
C ARG A 70 15.41 -7.26 -17.12
N ILE A 71 14.29 -6.81 -17.71
CA ILE A 71 13.26 -7.69 -18.26
C ILE A 71 13.83 -8.51 -19.43
N ILE A 72 14.56 -7.87 -20.35
CA ILE A 72 15.19 -8.55 -21.49
C ILE A 72 16.25 -9.56 -21.04
N LEU A 73 17.12 -9.19 -20.09
CA LEU A 73 18.22 -10.04 -19.64
C LEU A 73 17.76 -11.14 -18.65
N GLY A 74 16.65 -10.95 -17.94
CA GLY A 74 16.11 -11.91 -16.99
C GLY A 74 15.39 -13.10 -17.63
N GLY A 75 15.01 -13.01 -18.91
CA GLY A 75 14.22 -14.01 -19.64
C GLY A 75 14.96 -15.29 -20.05
N GLY A 76 16.13 -15.59 -19.49
CA GLY A 76 16.83 -16.87 -19.70
C GLY A 76 17.18 -17.17 -21.17
N GLY A 77 17.38 -16.14 -22.01
CA GLY A 77 17.68 -16.28 -23.44
C GLY A 77 16.48 -16.09 -24.37
N ARG A 78 15.26 -15.93 -23.86
CA ARG A 78 14.11 -15.46 -24.64
C ARG A 78 14.09 -13.93 -24.65
N PHE A 79 14.03 -13.33 -25.84
CA PHE A 79 13.85 -11.89 -26.01
C PHE A 79 12.36 -11.55 -26.04
N PRO A 80 11.80 -10.92 -24.98
CA PRO A 80 10.39 -10.56 -24.96
C PRO A 80 10.07 -9.44 -25.96
N GLY A 81 8.85 -9.49 -26.50
CA GLY A 81 8.34 -8.46 -27.40
C GLY A 81 8.07 -7.14 -26.69
N VAL A 82 7.93 -6.04 -27.43
CA VAL A 82 7.64 -4.71 -26.86
C VAL A 82 6.33 -4.69 -26.05
N GLU A 83 5.31 -5.43 -26.49
CA GLU A 83 4.04 -5.54 -25.76
C GLU A 83 4.21 -6.28 -24.42
N GLU A 84 5.05 -7.33 -24.38
CA GLU A 84 5.34 -8.09 -23.16
C GLU A 84 6.10 -7.23 -22.15
N VAL A 85 7.12 -6.49 -22.62
CA VAL A 85 7.87 -5.55 -21.77
C VAL A 85 6.98 -4.41 -21.26
N ALA A 86 6.06 -3.90 -22.09
CA ALA A 86 5.13 -2.85 -21.68
C ALA A 86 4.14 -3.35 -20.61
N GLY A 87 3.65 -4.59 -20.75
CA GLY A 87 2.80 -5.24 -19.75
C GLY A 87 3.47 -5.40 -18.39
N GLU A 88 4.71 -5.88 -18.35
CA GLU A 88 5.53 -6.00 -17.13
C GLU A 88 5.82 -4.66 -16.45
N LEU A 89 5.85 -3.57 -17.23
CA LEU A 89 6.04 -2.21 -16.72
C LEU A 89 4.72 -1.49 -16.41
N HIS A 90 3.57 -2.16 -16.58
CA HIS A 90 2.23 -1.59 -16.44
C HIS A 90 2.01 -0.33 -17.29
N MET A 91 2.52 -0.32 -18.53
CA MET A 91 2.42 0.78 -19.48
C MET A 91 1.88 0.29 -20.83
N SER A 92 1.36 1.20 -21.66
CA SER A 92 1.08 0.87 -23.07
C SER A 92 2.36 0.92 -23.90
N SER A 93 2.45 0.10 -24.95
CA SER A 93 3.59 0.09 -25.88
C SER A 93 3.86 1.44 -26.54
N ARG A 94 2.81 2.23 -26.80
CA ARG A 94 2.96 3.63 -27.25
C ARG A 94 3.68 4.50 -26.21
N THR A 95 3.34 4.35 -24.94
CA THR A 95 3.96 5.13 -23.85
C THR A 95 5.39 4.69 -23.61
N LEU A 96 5.65 3.37 -23.67
CA LEU A 96 7.00 2.80 -23.57
C LEU A 96 7.92 3.30 -24.70
N LYS A 97 7.45 3.32 -25.95
CA LYS A 97 8.24 3.83 -27.10
C LYS A 97 8.53 5.34 -27.06
N ARG A 98 7.71 6.11 -26.33
CA ARG A 98 7.82 7.58 -26.26
C ARG A 98 8.78 8.06 -25.16
N LYS A 99 9.00 7.24 -24.13
CA LYS A 99 9.82 7.56 -22.96
C LYS A 99 11.25 7.06 -23.16
#